data_AF-A0A2U1MX28-F1
#
_entry.id   AF-A0A2U1MX28-F1
#
_cell.length_a   1.000
_cell.length_b   1.000
_cell.length_c   1.000
_cell.angle_alpha   90.00
_cell.angle_beta   90.00
_cell.angle_gamma   90.00
#
_symmetry.space_group_name_H-M   'P 1'
#
loop_
_entity.id
_entity.type
_entity.pdbx_description
1 polymer ?
#
loop_
_entity_poly.entity_id
_entity_poly.type
_entity_poly.pdbx_seq_one_letter_code
_entity_poly.pdbx_strand_id
1 'polypeptide(L)'
;MVFDNKKVQNPTNTECMRVATILQTKFGNFMKSRNDEKADEIVKSEITRGEFHWQTDRRPKDCGVFVMRYMEDYMGMNILRWDCGIEDEGRKQTNQLGKLRKKHAARLLLSDCNMKKDKIVADMMKFRAGNADARKKKVTLRGV
;
A
#
# COMPACT_ATOMS: atom_id res chain seq x y z
N MET A 1 -12.36 4.02 -10.78
CA MET A 1 -11.40 2.95 -11.15
C MET A 1 -11.01 2.12 -9.93
N VAL A 2 -10.91 0.81 -10.10
CA VAL A 2 -10.48 -0.16 -9.07
C VAL A 2 -9.01 -0.50 -9.26
N PHE A 3 -8.23 -0.32 -8.20
CA PHE A 3 -6.85 -0.79 -8.12
C PHE A 3 -6.83 -2.21 -7.58
N ASP A 4 -6.71 -3.16 -8.50
CA ASP A 4 -6.55 -4.57 -8.15
C ASP A 4 -5.13 -4.99 -8.51
N ASN A 5 -4.39 -5.52 -7.54
CA ASN A 5 -3.06 -6.04 -7.79
C ASN A 5 -3.09 -7.44 -8.42
N LYS A 6 -4.24 -8.10 -8.48
CA LYS A 6 -4.41 -9.42 -9.11
C LYS A 6 -4.37 -9.31 -10.64
N LYS A 7 -3.68 -10.23 -11.32
CA LYS A 7 -3.80 -10.42 -12.77
C LYS A 7 -5.08 -11.20 -13.04
N VAL A 8 -5.98 -10.65 -13.84
CA VAL A 8 -7.20 -11.36 -14.23
C VAL A 8 -7.31 -11.29 -15.75
N GLN A 9 -7.52 -12.45 -16.38
CA GLN A 9 -7.59 -12.57 -17.83
C GLN A 9 -8.87 -11.95 -18.42
N ASN A 10 -9.93 -11.78 -17.61
CA ASN A 10 -11.20 -11.14 -17.99
C ASN A 10 -11.60 -10.05 -16.97
N PRO A 11 -11.27 -8.77 -17.22
CA PRO A 11 -11.47 -7.68 -16.26
C PRO A 11 -12.95 -7.31 -16.02
N THR A 12 -13.86 -7.78 -16.86
CA THR A 12 -15.31 -7.51 -16.81
C THR A 12 -16.10 -8.53 -15.97
N ASN A 13 -15.47 -9.51 -15.32
CA ASN A 13 -16.20 -10.44 -14.47
C ASN A 13 -16.90 -9.68 -13.32
N THR A 14 -18.23 -9.65 -13.39
CA THR A 14 -19.15 -8.85 -12.55
C THR A 14 -18.95 -9.10 -11.05
N GLU A 15 -18.50 -10.29 -10.67
CA GLU A 15 -18.28 -10.65 -9.27
C GLU A 15 -17.10 -9.88 -8.65
N CYS A 16 -16.01 -9.65 -9.40
CA CYS A 16 -14.86 -8.89 -8.92
C CYS A 16 -15.18 -7.41 -8.67
N MET A 17 -16.17 -6.86 -9.40
CA MET A 17 -16.53 -5.45 -9.32
C MET A 17 -17.64 -5.16 -8.30
N ARG A 18 -18.31 -6.19 -7.78
CA ARG A 18 -19.46 -6.06 -6.86
C ARG A 18 -19.17 -5.16 -5.67
N VAL A 19 -18.02 -5.34 -5.01
CA VAL A 19 -17.63 -4.53 -3.84
C VAL A 19 -17.43 -3.07 -4.24
N ALA A 20 -16.79 -2.81 -5.39
CA ALA A 20 -16.61 -1.46 -5.89
C ALA A 20 -17.93 -0.78 -6.23
N THR A 21 -18.88 -1.51 -6.83
CA THR A 21 -20.23 -1.00 -7.14
C THR A 21 -21.01 -0.65 -5.89
N ILE A 22 -20.98 -1.52 -4.87
CA ILE A 22 -21.61 -1.23 -3.57
C ILE A 22 -20.97 0.01 -2.95
N LEU A 23 -19.65 0.10 -2.95
CA LEU A 23 -18.91 1.22 -2.36
C LEU A 23 -19.24 2.54 -3.08
N GLN A 24 -19.23 2.57 -4.41
CA GLN A 24 -19.62 3.75 -5.20
C GLN A 24 -21.03 4.20 -4.86
N THR A 25 -21.98 3.27 -4.82
CA THR A 25 -23.39 3.59 -4.52
C THR A 25 -23.54 4.18 -3.13
N LYS A 26 -22.93 3.53 -2.11
CA LYS A 26 -23.01 3.98 -0.72
C LYS A 26 -22.31 5.32 -0.52
N PHE A 27 -21.12 5.49 -1.12
CA PHE A 27 -20.38 6.73 -1.04
C PHE A 27 -21.09 7.87 -1.77
N GLY A 28 -21.58 7.63 -3.00
CA GLY A 28 -22.38 8.59 -3.75
C GLY A 28 -23.62 9.06 -2.99
N ASN A 29 -24.37 8.14 -2.39
CA ASN A 29 -25.54 8.48 -1.57
C ASN A 29 -25.17 9.29 -0.32
N PHE A 30 -24.05 8.97 0.32
CA PHE A 30 -23.51 9.77 1.42
C PHE A 30 -23.15 11.19 0.97
N MET A 31 -22.51 11.34 -0.19
CA MET A 31 -22.17 12.66 -0.74
C MET A 31 -23.45 13.45 -1.07
N LYS A 32 -24.49 12.80 -1.60
CA LYS A 32 -25.81 13.42 -1.83
C LYS A 32 -26.44 13.91 -0.53
N SER A 33 -26.40 13.13 0.55
CA SER A 33 -26.96 13.57 1.83
C SER A 33 -26.18 14.73 2.46
N ARG A 34 -24.97 15.02 1.98
CA ARG A 34 -24.18 16.21 2.33
C ARG A 34 -24.33 17.38 1.36
N ASN A 35 -25.20 17.24 0.34
CA ASN A 35 -25.41 18.24 -0.72
C ASN A 35 -24.12 18.59 -1.47
N ASP A 36 -23.25 17.59 -1.68
CA ASP A 36 -21.98 17.76 -2.39
C ASP A 36 -22.20 17.79 -3.92
N GLU A 37 -21.61 18.79 -4.58
CA GLU A 37 -21.75 19.04 -6.02
C GLU A 37 -21.24 17.89 -6.89
N LYS A 38 -20.30 17.07 -6.39
CA LYS A 38 -19.72 15.93 -7.11
C LYS A 38 -20.50 14.64 -6.93
N ALA A 39 -21.53 14.62 -6.09
CA ALA A 39 -22.23 13.39 -5.74
C ALA A 39 -22.85 12.70 -6.96
N ASP A 40 -23.45 13.47 -7.87
CA ASP A 40 -24.02 12.93 -9.10
C ASP A 40 -22.95 12.43 -10.09
N GLU A 41 -21.79 13.11 -10.17
CA GLU A 41 -20.67 12.65 -10.97
C GLU A 41 -20.14 11.31 -10.46
N ILE A 42 -19.99 11.14 -9.15
CA ILE A 42 -19.55 9.90 -8.52
C ILE A 42 -20.50 8.74 -8.81
N VAL A 43 -21.82 8.97 -8.72
CA VAL A 43 -22.82 7.92 -8.98
C VAL A 43 -22.88 7.55 -10.46
N LYS A 44 -22.69 8.52 -11.36
CA LYS A 44 -22.72 8.31 -12.82
C LYS A 44 -21.39 7.79 -13.37
N SER A 45 -20.29 7.92 -12.65
CA SER A 45 -18.97 7.53 -13.15
C SER A 45 -18.92 6.04 -13.46
N GLU A 46 -18.28 5.67 -14.56
CA GLU A 46 -18.06 4.27 -14.87
C GLU A 46 -17.00 3.66 -13.93
N ILE A 47 -17.33 2.54 -13.28
CA ILE A 47 -16.34 1.80 -12.51
C ILE A 47 -15.52 0.93 -13.47
N THR A 48 -14.35 1.42 -13.82
CA THR A 48 -13.35 0.65 -14.56
C THR A 48 -12.41 -0.09 -13.62
N ARG A 49 -11.78 -1.15 -14.11
CA ARG A 49 -10.64 -1.81 -13.44
C ARG A 49 -9.36 -1.40 -14.12
N GLY A 50 -8.34 -1.07 -13.35
CA GLY A 50 -7.03 -0.76 -13.89
C GLY A 50 -6.28 -1.99 -14.38
N GLU A 51 -5.66 -1.87 -15.55
CA GLU A 51 -4.68 -2.82 -16.06
C GLU A 51 -3.29 -2.22 -15.90
N PHE A 52 -2.41 -2.95 -15.21
CA PHE A 52 -1.06 -2.50 -14.94
C PHE A 52 -0.06 -3.63 -15.13
N HIS A 53 1.08 -3.32 -15.74
CA HIS A 53 2.14 -4.27 -16.00
C HIS A 53 2.68 -4.95 -14.71
N TRP A 54 2.63 -4.24 -13.58
CA TRP A 54 3.06 -4.73 -12.27
C TRP A 54 2.07 -5.64 -11.55
N GLN A 55 0.87 -5.92 -12.08
CA GLN A 55 -0.09 -6.83 -11.44
C GLN A 55 0.52 -8.24 -11.23
N THR A 56 0.10 -8.94 -10.18
CA THR A 56 0.60 -10.27 -9.77
C THR A 56 -0.44 -11.07 -9.00
N ASP A 57 -0.56 -12.36 -9.31
CA ASP A 57 -1.38 -13.32 -8.54
C ASP A 57 -0.61 -13.98 -7.38
N ARG A 58 0.71 -13.78 -7.34
CA ARG A 58 1.61 -14.47 -6.41
C ARG A 58 1.76 -13.76 -5.07
N ARG A 59 1.21 -12.55 -4.92
CA ARG A 59 1.43 -11.66 -3.76
C ARG A 59 0.12 -11.08 -3.20
N PRO A 60 -0.85 -11.91 -2.78
CA PRO A 60 -2.13 -11.40 -2.24
C PRO A 60 -1.94 -10.56 -0.96
N LYS A 61 -0.85 -10.76 -0.22
CA LYS A 61 -0.56 -10.05 1.03
C LYS A 61 0.01 -8.63 0.85
N ASP A 62 0.33 -8.24 -0.38
CA ASP A 62 0.98 -6.96 -0.67
C ASP A 62 0.04 -5.90 -1.27
N CYS A 63 -1.26 -6.19 -1.37
CA CYS A 63 -2.26 -5.24 -1.88
C CYS A 63 -2.17 -3.86 -1.20
N GLY A 64 -1.99 -3.82 0.13
CA GLY A 64 -1.81 -2.57 0.87
C GLY A 64 -0.54 -1.80 0.50
N VAL A 65 0.55 -2.51 0.17
CA VAL A 65 1.81 -1.87 -0.27
C VAL A 65 1.63 -1.24 -1.65
N PHE A 66 0.95 -1.94 -2.57
CA PHE A 66 0.60 -1.37 -3.88
C PHE A 66 -0.25 -0.11 -3.72
N VAL A 67 -1.33 -0.16 -2.93
CA VAL A 67 -2.21 0.99 -2.71
C VAL A 67 -1.46 2.17 -2.07
N MET A 68 -0.66 1.93 -1.03
CA MET A 68 0.13 3.00 -0.40
C MET A 68 1.12 3.63 -1.38
N ARG A 69 1.83 2.83 -2.17
CA ARG A 69 2.73 3.34 -3.21
C ARG A 69 1.98 4.15 -4.26
N TYR A 70 0.80 3.69 -4.65
CA TYR A 70 -0.06 4.37 -5.61
C TYR A 70 -0.48 5.76 -5.10
N MET A 71 -0.94 5.83 -3.85
CA MET A 71 -1.36 7.08 -3.23
C MET A 71 -0.20 8.03 -2.92
N GLU A 72 1.02 7.52 -2.70
CA GLU A 72 2.22 8.36 -2.52
C GLU A 72 2.58 9.11 -3.80
N ASP A 73 2.41 8.47 -4.97
CA ASP A 73 2.82 9.07 -6.22
C ASP A 73 1.65 9.81 -6.91
N TYR A 74 0.39 9.37 -6.76
CA TYR A 74 -0.76 9.90 -7.51
C TYR A 74 -1.01 11.41 -7.33
N MET A 75 -0.85 12.17 -8.43
CA MET A 75 -1.05 13.63 -8.47
C MET A 75 -2.29 14.07 -9.26
N GLY A 76 -3.32 13.23 -9.37
CA GLY A 76 -4.54 13.58 -10.11
C GLY A 76 -4.41 13.48 -11.64
N MET A 77 -3.30 12.93 -12.15
CA MET A 77 -3.09 12.74 -13.59
C MET A 77 -3.92 11.58 -14.16
N ASN A 78 -4.07 11.58 -15.49
CA ASN A 78 -4.69 10.47 -16.20
C ASN A 78 -3.91 9.18 -15.98
N ILE A 79 -4.62 8.19 -15.49
CA ILE A 79 -4.08 6.94 -14.95
C ILE A 79 -3.47 6.02 -16.01
N LEU A 80 -3.85 6.21 -17.28
CA LEU A 80 -3.31 5.45 -18.43
C LEU A 80 -1.87 5.85 -18.76
N ARG A 81 -1.41 7.01 -18.27
CA ARG A 81 -0.03 7.48 -18.44
C ARG A 81 0.77 7.41 -17.14
N TRP A 82 0.22 6.77 -16.11
CA TRP A 82 0.75 6.83 -14.76
C TRP A 82 1.60 5.61 -14.41
N ASP A 83 2.88 5.83 -14.15
CA ASP A 83 3.83 4.84 -13.63
C ASP A 83 4.21 5.18 -12.18
N CYS A 84 4.03 4.22 -11.27
CA CYS A 84 4.39 4.35 -9.85
C CYS A 84 5.80 3.79 -9.53
N GLY A 85 6.55 3.44 -10.57
CA GLY A 85 7.92 2.92 -10.50
C GLY A 85 8.02 1.49 -9.97
N ILE A 86 6.92 0.73 -9.99
CA ILE A 86 6.92 -0.69 -9.62
C ILE A 86 7.22 -1.50 -10.87
N GLU A 87 8.24 -2.34 -10.80
CA GLU A 87 8.66 -3.20 -11.91
C GLU A 87 7.64 -4.31 -12.19
N ASP A 88 7.78 -4.93 -13.36
CA ASP A 88 7.05 -6.15 -13.71
C ASP A 88 7.24 -7.27 -12.69
N GLU A 89 6.26 -8.16 -12.65
CA GLU A 89 6.26 -9.32 -11.76
C GLU A 89 7.58 -10.12 -11.87
N GLY A 90 8.33 -10.15 -10.76
CA GLY A 90 9.63 -10.81 -10.74
C GLY A 90 10.44 -10.52 -9.48
N ARG A 91 11.75 -10.82 -9.56
CA ARG A 91 12.69 -10.63 -8.44
C ARG A 91 12.86 -9.16 -8.07
N LYS A 92 12.94 -8.28 -9.07
CA LYS A 92 13.05 -6.82 -8.86
C LYS A 92 11.83 -6.28 -8.11
N GLN A 93 10.63 -6.56 -8.61
CA GLN A 93 9.39 -6.20 -7.93
C GLN A 93 9.33 -6.76 -6.50
N THR A 94 9.68 -8.03 -6.30
CA THR A 94 9.70 -8.62 -4.94
C THR A 94 10.61 -7.84 -3.99
N ASN A 95 11.79 -7.43 -4.46
CA ASN A 95 12.71 -6.62 -3.67
C ASN A 95 12.16 -5.20 -3.42
N GLN A 96 11.53 -4.58 -4.41
CA GLN A 96 10.87 -3.27 -4.27
C GLN A 96 9.75 -3.32 -3.23
N LEU A 97 8.83 -4.29 -3.35
CA LEU A 97 7.73 -4.48 -2.40
C LEU A 97 8.27 -4.75 -0.98
N GLY A 98 9.34 -5.54 -0.84
CA GLY A 98 9.98 -5.76 0.45
C GLY A 98 10.56 -4.49 1.08
N LYS A 99 11.16 -3.60 0.27
CA LYS A 99 11.67 -2.29 0.72
C LYS A 99 10.53 -1.35 1.09
N LEU A 100 9.50 -1.26 0.23
CA LEU A 100 8.32 -0.43 0.45
C LEU A 100 7.57 -0.86 1.72
N ARG A 101 7.36 -2.17 1.92
CA ARG A 101 6.72 -2.70 3.13
C ARG A 101 7.45 -2.25 4.39
N LYS A 102 8.79 -2.34 4.41
CA LYS A 102 9.61 -1.87 5.54
C LYS A 102 9.51 -0.35 5.72
N LYS A 103 9.55 0.42 4.62
CA LYS A 103 9.42 1.89 4.63
C LYS A 103 8.08 2.33 5.21
N HIS A 104 6.97 1.78 4.69
CA HIS A 104 5.63 2.10 5.17
C HIS A 104 5.44 1.66 6.62
N ALA A 105 5.87 0.45 6.99
CA ALA A 105 5.79 -0.01 8.38
C ALA A 105 6.57 0.90 9.33
N ALA A 106 7.79 1.29 8.99
CA ALA A 106 8.58 2.23 9.79
C ALA A 106 7.88 3.59 9.92
N ARG A 107 7.33 4.14 8.84
CA ARG A 107 6.56 5.40 8.86
C ARG A 107 5.33 5.30 9.76
N LEU A 108 4.54 4.23 9.64
CA LEU A 108 3.35 4.02 10.48
C LEU A 108 3.70 3.86 11.96
N LEU A 109 4.73 3.06 12.27
CA LEU A 109 5.17 2.82 13.64
C LEU A 109 5.71 4.09 14.31
N LEU A 110 6.41 4.95 13.55
CA LEU A 110 7.04 6.17 14.06
C LEU A 110 6.20 7.44 13.83
N SER A 111 5.00 7.31 13.28
CA SER A 111 4.09 8.43 13.03
C SER A 111 3.64 9.06 14.34
N ASP A 112 3.50 10.38 14.37
CA ASP A 112 3.01 11.13 15.55
C ASP A 112 1.57 10.75 15.91
N CYS A 113 0.77 10.28 14.94
CA CYS A 113 -0.58 9.78 15.22
C CYS A 113 -0.61 8.41 15.89
N ASN A 114 0.51 7.68 15.93
CA ASN A 114 0.56 6.39 16.58
C ASN A 114 0.71 6.56 18.10
N MET A 115 -0.37 6.31 18.84
CA MET A 115 -0.39 6.38 20.31
C MET A 115 0.65 5.47 21.00
N LYS A 116 1.23 4.49 20.29
CA LYS A 116 2.27 3.59 20.80
C LYS A 116 3.68 3.97 20.37
N LYS A 117 3.86 5.10 19.66
CA LYS A 117 5.15 5.55 19.14
C LYS A 117 6.24 5.56 20.21
N ASP A 118 5.99 6.19 21.36
CA ASP A 118 7.01 6.33 22.41
C ASP A 118 7.49 4.97 22.94
N LYS A 119 6.55 4.05 23.13
CA LYS A 119 6.89 2.67 23.53
C LYS A 119 7.74 1.98 22.45
N ILE A 120 7.34 2.09 21.19
CA ILE A 120 8.08 1.50 20.06
C ILE A 120 9.50 2.08 19.98
N VAL A 121 9.65 3.39 20.16
CA VAL A 121 10.96 4.05 20.17
C VAL A 121 11.81 3.58 21.35
N ALA A 122 11.23 3.47 22.55
CA ALA A 122 11.93 2.96 23.73
C ALA A 122 12.40 1.51 23.53
N ASP A 123 11.53 0.64 23.01
CA ASP A 123 11.86 -0.76 22.73
C ASP A 123 12.93 -0.87 21.63
N MET A 124 12.87 -0.01 20.61
CA MET A 124 13.92 0.09 19.58
C MET A 124 15.28 0.47 20.19
N MET A 125 15.32 1.47 21.08
CA MET A 125 16.57 1.87 21.73
C MET A 125 17.16 0.74 22.58
N LYS A 126 16.32 0.05 23.36
CA LYS A 126 16.73 -1.13 24.15
C LYS A 126 17.28 -2.25 23.27
N PHE A 127 16.57 -2.57 22.18
CA PHE A 127 17.02 -3.58 21.22
C PHE A 127 18.38 -3.21 20.58
N ARG A 128 18.57 -1.94 20.26
CA ARG A 128 19.81 -1.44 19.66
C ARG A 128 20.99 -1.50 20.64
N ALA A 129 20.77 -1.15 21.90
CA ALA A 129 21.77 -1.28 22.96
C ALA A 129 22.18 -2.74 23.19
N GLY A 130 21.22 -3.65 23.37
CA GLY A 130 21.50 -5.07 23.59
C GLY A 130 22.26 -5.74 22.43
N ASN A 131 22.00 -5.33 21.19
CA ASN A 131 22.76 -5.81 20.02
C ASN A 131 24.19 -5.25 19.94
N ALA A 132 24.42 -4.01 20.37
CA ALA A 132 25.76 -3.44 20.43
C ALA A 132 26.62 -4.20 21.46
N ASP A 133 26.03 -4.54 22.60
CA ASP A 133 26.70 -5.30 23.66
C ASP A 133 27.03 -6.74 23.22
N ALA A 134 26.11 -7.40 22.50
CA ALA A 134 26.35 -8.73 21.93
C ALA A 134 27.47 -8.72 20.88
N ARG A 135 27.57 -7.66 20.06
CA ARG A 135 28.67 -7.50 19.08
C ARG A 135 30.02 -7.26 19.77
N LYS A 136 30.07 -6.41 20.79
CA LYS A 136 31.31 -6.19 21.57
C LYS A 136 31.82 -7.48 22.18
N LYS A 137 30.95 -8.26 22.84
CA LYS A 137 31.31 -9.57 23.42
C LYS A 137 31.88 -10.55 22.37
N LYS A 138 31.29 -10.61 21.16
CA LYS A 138 31.80 -11.47 20.07
C LYS A 138 33.16 -11.03 19.52
N VAL A 139 33.47 -9.73 19.54
CA VAL A 139 34.77 -9.21 19.10
C VAL A 139 35.83 -9.51 20.15
N THR A 140 35.53 -9.32 21.44
CA THR A 140 36.45 -9.64 22.54
C THR A 140 36.77 -11.14 22.62
N LEU A 141 35.79 -12.03 22.36
CA LEU A 141 35.98 -13.48 22.34
C LEU A 141 36.76 -14.02 21.12
N ARG A 142 36.94 -13.22 20.07
CA ARG A 142 37.70 -13.60 18.85
C ARG A 142 39.14 -13.06 18.83
N GLY A 143 39.48 -12.21 19.80
CA GLY A 143 40.80 -11.59 19.93
C GLY A 143 41.66 -12.19 21.04
N VAL A 144 41.30 -13.38 21.55
CA VAL A 144 42.08 -14.20 22.50
C VAL A 144 42.47 -15.48 21.80
#